data_AF-A0A285NKK3-F1
#
_entry.id   AF-A0A285NKK3-F1
#
_cell.length_a   1.000
_cell.length_b   1.000
_cell.length_c   1.000
_cell.angle_alpha   90.00
_cell.angle_beta   90.00
_cell.angle_gamma   90.00
#
_symmetry.space_group_name_H-M   'P 1'
#
loop_
_entity.id
_entity.type
_entity.pdbx_description
1 polymer ?
#
loop_
_entity_poly.entity_id
_entity_poly.type
_entity_poly.pdbx_seq_one_letter_code
_entity_poly.pdbx_strand_id
1 'polypeptide(L)' 'MRHLFEYKLKGEEETDEQAITTETEEEAKALIKERIADFNFIEESEIEWVKHIGSSNPKGDTYYECEGCT' A
#
# COMPACT_ATOMS: atom_id res chain seq x y z
N MET A 1 -12.32 -5.87 1.33
CA MET A 1 -12.09 -4.45 1.00
C MET A 1 -10.65 -4.32 0.53
N ARG A 2 -10.36 -3.61 -0.56
CA ARG A 2 -8.99 -3.31 -0.97
C ARG A 2 -8.56 -2.02 -0.28
N HIS A 3 -7.48 -2.04 0.47
CA HIS A 3 -6.91 -0.89 1.16
C HIS A 3 -5.60 -0.51 0.48
N LEU A 4 -5.46 0.75 0.09
CA LEU A 4 -4.28 1.31 -0.57
C LEU A 4 -3.46 2.13 0.43
N PHE A 5 -2.16 1.92 0.42
CA PHE A 5 -1.20 2.59 1.27
C PHE A 5 -0.08 3.18 0.43
N GLU A 6 0.30 4.41 0.76
CA GLU A 6 1.55 5.01 0.32
C GLU A 6 2.63 4.70 1.36
N TYR A 7 3.83 4.35 0.93
CA TYR A 7 4.96 4.10 1.81
C TYR A 7 6.25 4.71 1.28
N LYS A 8 7.19 4.89 2.20
CA LYS A 8 8.56 5.32 1.90
C LYS A 8 9.57 4.40 2.53
N LEU A 9 10.55 3.98 1.74
CA LEU A 9 11.70 3.24 2.24
C LEU A 9 12.80 4.20 2.67
N LYS A 10 13.58 3.80 3.68
CA LYS A 10 14.70 4.59 4.17
C LYS A 10 15.77 4.72 3.08
N GLY A 11 16.18 5.95 2.81
CA GLY A 11 17.23 6.24 1.84
C GLY A 11 16.73 6.35 0.39
N GLU A 12 15.45 6.12 0.14
CA GLU A 12 14.82 6.42 -1.15
C GLU A 12 14.25 7.86 -1.14
N GLU A 13 14.26 8.50 -2.29
CA GLU A 13 13.70 9.84 -2.45
C GLU A 13 12.20 9.80 -2.78
N GLU A 14 11.77 8.74 -3.47
CA GLU A 14 10.41 8.55 -3.96
C GLU A 14 9.54 7.78 -2.97
N THR A 15 8.23 7.80 -3.22
CA THR A 15 7.23 7.02 -2.48
C THR A 15 6.59 6.01 -3.43
N ASP A 16 6.17 4.88 -2.87
CA ASP A 16 5.51 3.81 -3.60
C ASP A 16 4.15 3.50 -3.00
N GLU A 17 3.33 2.77 -3.76
CA GLU A 17 2.01 2.35 -3.34
C GLU A 17 1.91 0.82 -3.20
N GLN A 18 1.26 0.36 -2.13
CA GLN A 18 0.92 -1.04 -1.93
C GLN A 18 -0.52 -1.20 -1.51
N ALA A 19 -1.18 -2.22 -2.07
CA ALA A 19 -2.55 -2.56 -1.72
C ALA A 19 -2.65 -3.93 -1.05
N ILE A 20 -3.51 -4.02 -0.04
CA ILE A 20 -3.85 -5.29 0.63
C ILE A 20 -5.37 -5.45 0.72
N THR A 21 -5.86 -6.68 0.62
CA THR A 21 -7.28 -6.99 0.73
C THR A 21 -7.57 -7.64 2.08
N THR A 22 -8.34 -6.95 2.92
CA THR A 22 -8.76 -7.41 4.27
C THR A 22 -10.24 -7.08 4.50
N GLU A 23 -10.80 -7.50 5.63
CA GLU A 23 -12.19 -7.16 5.99
C GLU A 23 -12.27 -5.75 6.57
N THR A 24 -11.25 -5.37 7.35
CA THR A 24 -11.19 -4.06 8.02
C THR A 24 -9.88 -3.31 7.72
N GLU A 25 -9.92 -1.98 7.90
CA GLU A 25 -8.72 -1.13 7.79
C GLU A 25 -7.71 -1.41 8.92
N GLU A 26 -8.17 -1.81 10.10
CA GLU A 26 -7.32 -2.14 11.25
C GLU A 26 -6.45 -3.38 10.95
N GLU A 27 -7.04 -4.42 10.37
CA GLU A 27 -6.31 -5.58 9.86
C GLU A 27 -5.31 -5.19 8.77
N ALA A 28 -5.72 -4.33 7.83
CA ALA A 28 -4.85 -3.86 6.77
C ALA A 28 -3.60 -3.15 7.33
N LYS A 29 -3.79 -2.27 8.33
CA LYS A 29 -2.70 -1.55 8.99
C LYS A 29 -1.76 -2.47 9.76
N ALA A 30 -2.27 -3.57 10.32
CA ALA A 30 -1.45 -4.54 11.05
C ALA A 30 -0.53 -5.35 10.11
N LEU A 31 -0.98 -5.62 8.88
CA LEU A 31 -0.30 -6.51 7.93
C LEU A 31 0.52 -5.77 6.86
N ILE A 32 0.27 -4.48 6.64
CA ILE A 32 0.84 -3.76 5.49
C ILE A 32 2.37 -3.69 5.52
N LYS A 33 2.99 -3.56 6.70
CA LYS A 33 4.46 -3.46 6.81
C LYS A 33 5.15 -4.76 6.42
N GLU A 34 4.69 -5.89 6.96
CA GLU A 34 5.15 -7.22 6.56
C GLU A 34 4.99 -7.42 5.04
N ARG A 35 3.84 -7.01 4.50
CA ARG A 35 3.57 -7.11 3.05
C ARG A 35 4.51 -6.27 2.20
N ILE A 36 4.82 -5.04 2.62
CA ILE A 36 5.78 -4.15 1.94
C ILE A 36 7.19 -4.75 2.02
N ALA A 37 7.58 -5.23 3.20
CA ALA A 37 8.89 -5.84 3.44
C ALA A 37 9.12 -7.06 2.53
N ASP A 38 8.16 -7.99 2.51
CA ASP A 38 8.18 -9.18 1.64
C ASP A 38 8.25 -8.82 0.15
N PHE A 39 7.50 -7.81 -0.29
CA PHE A 39 7.45 -7.41 -1.69
C PHE A 39 8.77 -6.79 -2.17
N ASN A 40 9.42 -6.01 -1.32
CA ASN A 40 10.67 -5.31 -1.64
C ASN A 40 11.93 -6.10 -1.26
N PHE A 41 11.79 -7.29 -0.66
CA PHE A 41 12.90 -8.11 -0.15
C PHE A 41 13.77 -7.36 0.88
N ILE A 42 13.11 -6.64 1.79
CA ILE A 42 13.73 -5.82 2.83
C ILE A 42 13.18 -6.20 4.21
N GLU A 43 13.76 -5.63 5.26
CA GLU A 43 13.21 -5.73 6.61
C GLU A 43 12.14 -4.65 6.88
N GLU A 44 11.17 -4.93 7.76
CA GLU A 44 10.17 -3.91 8.18
C GLU A 44 10.81 -2.65 8.76
N SER A 45 12.00 -2.79 9.34
CA SER A 45 12.77 -1.69 9.91
C SER A 45 13.34 -0.74 8.85
N GLU A 46 13.37 -1.14 7.58
CA GLU A 46 13.81 -0.32 6.45
C GLU A 46 12.68 0.56 5.90
N ILE A 47 11.45 0.37 6.38
CA ILE A 47 10.30 1.22 6.06
C ILE A 47 10.35 2.48 6.94
N GLU A 48 10.41 3.66 6.33
CA GLU A 48 10.44 4.94 7.03
C GLU A 48 9.05 5.30 7.57
N TRP A 49 8.04 5.25 6.70
CA TRP A 49 6.65 5.50 7.07
C TRP A 49 5.69 4.79 6.10
N VAL A 50 4.47 4.55 6.58
CA VAL A 50 3.35 4.01 5.80
C VAL A 50 2.10 4.82 6.14
N LYS A 51 1.34 5.20 5.12
CA LYS A 51 0.13 6.01 5.25
C LYS A 51 -1.00 5.37 4.47
N HIS A 52 -2.14 5.17 5.12
CA HIS A 52 -3.36 4.74 4.44
C HIS A 52 -3.91 5.90 3.59
N ILE A 53 -4.14 5.65 2.30
CA ILE A 53 -4.57 6.68 1.33
C ILE A 53 -5.94 6.39 0.70
N GLY A 54 -6.49 5.18 0.86
CA GLY A 54 -7.84 4.90 0.39
C GLY A 54 -8.28 3.46 0.58
N SER A 55 -9.58 3.23 0.43
CA SER A 55 -10.19 1.91 0.43
C SER A 55 -11.21 1.82 -0.69
N SER A 56 -11.25 0.71 -1.41
CA SER A 56 -12.25 0.46 -2.47
C SER A 56 -12.79 -0.96 -2.39
N ASN A 57 -14.04 -1.14 -2.83
CA ASN A 57 -14.66 -2.45 -2.79
C ASN A 57 -14.46 -3.13 -4.16
N PRO A 58 -13.66 -4.21 -4.25
CA PRO A 58 -13.33 -4.85 -5.53
C PRO A 58 -14.55 -5.45 -6.26
N LYS A 59 -15.73 -5.51 -5.60
CA LYS A 59 -16.99 -5.95 -6.20
C LYS A 59 -17.86 -4.83 -6.79
N GLY A 60 -17.45 -3.56 -6.74
CA GLY A 60 -18.30 -2.44 -7.16
C GLY A 60 -17.61 -1.20 -7.72
N ASP A 61 -16.30 -1.03 -7.50
CA ASP A 61 -15.61 0.17 -7.95
C ASP A 61 -14.80 -0.14 -9.23
N THR A 62 -15.41 0.22 -10.36
CA THR A 62 -14.78 0.29 -11.67
C THR A 62 -13.43 0.99 -11.58
N TYR A 63 -12.40 0.25 -12.00
CA TYR A 63 -11.09 0.70 -12.46
C TYR A 63 -11.13 2.17 -12.94
N TYR A 64 -10.54 3.08 -12.16
CA TYR A 64 -10.26 4.44 -12.64
C TYR A 64 -8.85 4.44 -13.22
N GLU A 65 -8.79 4.91 -14.47
CA GLU A 65 -7.64 4.88 -15.36
C GLU A 65 -6.39 5.52 -14.73
N CYS A 66 -5.26 4.84 -14.88
CA CYS A 66 -3.96 5.48 -14.80
C CYS A 66 -3.80 6.34 -16.07
N GLU A 67 -4.39 7.53 -16.09
CA GLU A 67 -4.00 8.57 -17.04
C GLU A 67 -2.65 9.14 -16.58
N GLY A 68 -1.58 8.45 -16.98
CA GLY A 68 -0.22 8.80 -16.59
C GLY A 68 0.84 8.19 -17.50
N CYS A 69 0.55 8.04 -18.80
CA CYS A 69 1.57 7.92 -19.83
C CYS A 69 1.44 9.13 -20.76
N THR A 70 2.25 10.16 -20.50
CA THR A 70 2.66 11.15 -21.51
C THR A 70 4.14 11.44 -21.31
#